data_AF-A0A9D1W0Y3-F1
#
_entry.id   AF-A0A9D1W0Y3-F1
#
_cell.length_a   1.000
_cell.length_b   1.000
_cell.length_c   1.000
_cell.angle_alpha   90.00
_cell.angle_beta   90.00
_cell.angle_gamma   90.00
#
_symmetry.space_group_name_H-M   'P 1'
#
loop_
_entity.id
_entity.type
_entity.pdbx_description
1 polymer ?
#
loop_
_entity_poly.entity_id
_entity_poly.type
_entity_poly.pdbx_seq_one_letter_code
_entity_poly.pdbx_strand_id
1 'polypeptide(L)'
;MFARRFAAAFCLFFCLVLLAVPAGCGGCAHRMVIVPDVDSHYMVCVECGESSAPQAHTLLRVQLTEASCTENGVALLQCACGYSETEETPPSGHDFGIWLPGEDGAHMRVCSICDEIEIEEHAFSDGFCGVCGAKQAADDPQPDPGEGGESGEHVHTYGEWVTLTPASCNVAGRRIRYCSGCGTLQSESIPALT
;
A
#
# COMPACT_ATOMS: atom_id res chain seq x y z
N MET A 1 14.79 -83.89 26.24
CA MET A 1 14.21 -83.39 24.99
C MET A 1 14.51 -81.89 24.89
N PHE A 2 15.12 -81.48 23.78
CA PHE A 2 15.33 -80.11 23.24
C PHE A 2 15.49 -78.95 24.25
N ALA A 3 16.71 -78.44 24.50
CA ALA A 3 17.48 -77.48 23.66
C ALA A 3 16.80 -76.10 23.59
N ARG A 4 17.33 -75.03 24.24
CA ARG A 4 18.16 -73.92 23.66
C ARG A 4 17.83 -72.66 24.52
N ARG A 5 18.64 -71.64 24.83
CA ARG A 5 19.96 -71.09 24.43
C ARG A 5 20.46 -70.21 25.62
N PHE A 6 21.69 -70.38 26.10
CA PHE A 6 22.84 -69.45 26.01
C PHE A 6 22.50 -67.96 26.22
N ALA A 7 22.85 -67.37 27.38
CA ALA A 7 24.15 -66.72 27.71
C ALA A 7 24.13 -65.23 27.27
N ALA A 8 24.72 -64.24 27.94
CA ALA A 8 25.75 -64.12 28.96
C ALA A 8 25.57 -62.72 29.60
N ALA A 9 25.76 -62.53 30.91
CA ALA A 9 26.99 -62.05 31.56
C ALA A 9 26.96 -60.57 31.97
N PHE A 10 27.30 -60.36 33.25
CA PHE A 10 28.15 -59.31 33.82
C PHE A 10 27.90 -57.85 33.40
N CYS A 11 27.71 -56.96 34.37
CA CYS A 11 28.81 -56.49 35.22
C CYS A 11 28.30 -55.50 36.29
N LEU A 12 28.79 -55.68 37.51
CA LEU A 12 28.74 -54.70 38.59
C LEU A 12 29.47 -53.43 38.16
N PHE A 13 28.87 -52.25 38.37
CA PHE A 13 29.57 -51.10 38.95
C PHE A 13 28.56 -50.04 39.37
N PHE A 14 28.46 -49.85 40.68
CA PHE A 14 27.72 -48.78 41.33
C PHE A 14 28.45 -47.46 41.03
N CYS A 15 28.24 -46.91 39.83
CA CYS A 15 28.71 -45.57 39.49
C CYS A 15 27.64 -44.60 39.95
N LEU A 16 27.87 -44.00 41.11
CA LEU A 16 27.17 -42.82 41.59
C LEU A 16 27.48 -41.70 40.60
N VAL A 17 26.75 -41.65 39.49
CA VAL A 17 26.74 -40.52 38.56
C VAL A 17 26.14 -39.38 39.38
N LEU A 18 27.04 -38.57 39.95
CA LEU A 18 26.81 -37.15 40.10
C LEU A 18 26.23 -36.69 38.76
N LEU A 19 24.91 -36.60 38.70
CA LEU A 19 24.26 -35.72 37.74
C LEU A 19 24.77 -34.34 38.10
N ALA A 20 25.87 -33.94 37.47
CA ALA A 20 26.15 -32.56 37.20
C ALA A 20 24.94 -32.08 36.41
N VAL A 21 23.95 -31.58 37.14
CA VAL A 21 22.97 -30.64 36.60
C VAL A 21 23.83 -29.60 35.91
N PRO A 22 23.79 -29.48 34.57
CA PRO A 22 24.51 -28.40 33.92
C PRO A 22 24.02 -27.13 34.61
N ALA A 23 24.95 -26.28 35.02
CA ALA A 23 24.69 -25.04 35.71
C ALA A 23 23.83 -24.11 34.84
N GLY A 24 22.54 -24.42 34.71
CA GLY A 24 21.51 -23.43 34.47
C GLY A 24 21.29 -22.77 35.82
N CYS A 25 21.57 -21.47 35.90
CA CYS A 25 21.49 -20.66 37.10
C CYS A 25 20.22 -20.98 37.89
N GLY A 26 20.38 -21.75 38.97
CA GLY A 26 19.31 -22.13 39.87
C GLY A 26 18.86 -20.93 40.69
N GLY A 27 17.71 -20.36 40.34
CA GLY A 27 16.85 -19.66 41.30
C GLY A 27 17.29 -18.28 41.81
N CYS A 28 18.24 -17.58 41.18
CA CYS A 28 18.60 -16.23 41.60
C CYS A 28 17.62 -15.19 41.02
N ALA A 29 16.95 -14.41 41.89
CA ALA A 29 16.21 -13.21 41.48
C ALA A 29 17.20 -12.04 41.28
N HIS A 30 17.99 -12.09 40.20
CA HIS A 30 18.91 -11.01 39.85
C HIS A 30 18.16 -9.83 39.22
N ARG A 31 18.68 -8.63 39.43
CA ARG A 31 18.19 -7.44 38.73
C ARG A 31 18.65 -7.49 37.26
N MET A 32 17.72 -7.85 36.39
CA MET A 32 17.93 -7.88 34.95
C MET A 32 17.60 -6.51 34.34
N VAL A 33 18.43 -6.04 33.41
CA VAL A 33 18.15 -4.85 32.59
C VAL A 33 18.07 -5.24 31.12
N ILE A 34 17.12 -4.65 30.40
CA ILE A 34 16.98 -4.85 28.95
C ILE A 34 18.04 -4.00 28.26
N VAL A 35 18.89 -4.64 27.46
CA VAL A 35 19.84 -3.99 26.57
C VAL A 35 19.27 -4.08 25.15
N PRO A 36 18.88 -2.95 24.54
CA PRO A 36 18.48 -2.94 23.15
C PRO A 36 19.71 -3.11 22.24
N ASP A 37 19.57 -3.86 21.16
CA ASP A 37 20.47 -3.87 20.02
C ASP A 37 19.73 -3.48 18.73
N VAL A 38 20.39 -3.54 17.57
CA VAL A 38 19.81 -3.08 16.29
C VAL A 38 18.67 -3.98 15.81
N ASP A 39 18.69 -5.27 16.15
CA ASP A 39 17.78 -6.29 15.59
C ASP A 39 17.05 -7.13 16.67
N SER A 40 17.45 -7.00 17.94
CA SER A 40 16.91 -7.75 19.08
C SER A 40 17.05 -7.04 20.43
N HIS A 41 16.51 -7.66 21.47
CA HIS A 41 16.79 -7.31 22.87
C HIS A 41 17.32 -8.52 23.64
N TYR A 42 18.28 -8.28 24.52
CA TYR A 42 18.73 -9.28 25.49
C TYR A 42 18.77 -8.65 26.88
N MET A 43 18.63 -9.49 27.90
CA MET A 43 18.72 -9.04 29.29
C MET A 43 20.12 -9.32 29.82
N VAL A 44 20.72 -8.34 30.49
CA VAL A 44 21.98 -8.52 31.21
C VAL A 44 21.74 -8.42 32.71
N CYS A 45 22.34 -9.32 33.48
CA CYS A 45 22.39 -9.21 34.92
C CYS A 45 23.39 -8.12 35.34
N VAL A 46 22.93 -7.12 36.11
CA VAL A 46 23.82 -6.02 36.57
C VAL A 46 24.87 -6.46 37.59
N GLU A 47 24.68 -7.62 38.21
CA GLU A 47 25.54 -8.15 39.27
C GLU A 47 26.63 -9.06 38.73
N CYS A 48 26.31 -9.95 37.77
CA CYS A 48 27.26 -10.92 37.24
C CYS A 48 27.64 -10.73 35.77
N GLY A 49 26.93 -9.87 35.02
CA GLY A 49 27.21 -9.60 33.61
C GLY A 49 26.73 -10.67 32.63
N GLU A 50 26.10 -11.75 33.10
CA GLU A 50 25.55 -12.81 32.24
C GLU A 50 24.39 -12.25 31.39
N SER A 51 24.38 -12.61 30.10
CA SER A 51 23.34 -12.21 29.14
C SER A 51 22.38 -13.35 28.81
N SER A 52 21.11 -13.02 28.62
CA SER A 52 20.14 -13.94 28.03
C SER A 52 20.39 -14.12 26.54
N ALA A 53 19.82 -15.17 25.96
CA ALA A 53 19.70 -15.24 24.51
C ALA A 53 18.92 -14.01 23.99
N PRO A 54 19.31 -13.45 22.82
CA PRO A 54 18.57 -12.37 22.18
C PRO A 54 17.16 -12.85 21.82
N GLN A 55 16.17 -12.01 22.10
CA GLN A 55 14.80 -12.20 21.68
C GLN A 55 14.52 -11.33 20.46
N ALA A 56 14.02 -11.95 19.40
CA ALA A 56 13.60 -11.25 18.20
C ALA A 56 12.43 -10.30 18.48
N HIS A 57 12.37 -9.19 17.74
CA HIS A 57 11.26 -8.26 17.85
C HIS A 57 9.95 -8.88 17.34
N THR A 58 8.88 -8.77 18.15
CA THR A 58 7.51 -8.85 17.65
C THR A 58 6.97 -7.43 17.66
N LEU A 59 7.24 -6.69 16.58
CA LEU A 59 6.79 -5.31 16.44
C LEU A 59 5.31 -5.30 16.10
N LEU A 60 4.50 -4.64 16.94
CA LEU A 60 3.14 -4.31 16.59
C LEU A 60 3.17 -3.15 15.61
N ARG A 61 2.61 -3.36 14.43
CA ARG A 61 2.42 -2.31 13.43
C ARG A 61 1.11 -1.58 13.69
N VAL A 62 1.19 -0.28 13.94
CA VAL A 62 0.04 0.62 14.11
C VAL A 62 0.08 1.63 12.97
N GLN A 63 -0.94 1.61 12.11
CA GLN A 63 -1.04 2.59 11.03
C GLN A 63 -1.38 3.97 11.62
N LEU A 64 -0.52 4.97 11.37
CA LEU A 64 -0.75 6.34 11.84
C LEU A 64 -1.48 7.16 10.77
N THR A 65 -0.98 7.12 9.53
CA THR A 65 -1.57 7.78 8.37
C THR A 65 -1.54 6.85 7.17
N GLU A 66 -2.63 6.76 6.42
CA GLU A 66 -2.66 6.01 5.16
C GLU A 66 -1.86 6.74 4.07
N ALA A 67 -1.34 5.98 3.10
CA ALA A 67 -0.76 6.57 1.91
C ALA A 67 -1.84 7.22 1.03
N SER A 68 -1.49 8.31 0.35
CA SER A 68 -2.35 8.97 -0.65
C SER A 68 -1.83 8.70 -2.06
N CYS A 69 -2.47 9.29 -3.07
CA CYS A 69 -1.99 9.16 -4.46
C CYS A 69 -0.56 9.69 -4.64
N THR A 70 -0.14 10.68 -3.85
CA THR A 70 1.14 11.39 -4.02
C THR A 70 2.02 11.45 -2.77
N GLU A 71 1.47 11.16 -1.60
CA GLU A 71 2.19 11.23 -0.32
C GLU A 71 2.30 9.87 0.36
N ASN A 72 3.42 9.65 1.05
CA ASN A 72 3.65 8.44 1.82
C ASN A 72 2.71 8.37 3.03
N GLY A 73 2.24 7.16 3.34
CA GLY A 73 1.64 6.84 4.63
C GLY A 73 2.73 6.54 5.65
N VAL A 74 2.37 6.55 6.93
CA VAL A 74 3.30 6.24 8.03
C VAL A 74 2.67 5.23 8.97
N ALA A 75 3.42 4.19 9.30
CA ALA A 75 3.11 3.25 10.36
C ALA A 75 4.16 3.31 11.47
N LEU A 76 3.72 3.15 12.71
CA LEU A 76 4.58 2.98 13.87
C LEU A 76 4.78 1.49 14.13
N LEU A 77 6.04 1.06 14.23
CA LEU A 77 6.41 -0.26 14.70
C LEU A 77 6.82 -0.12 16.16
N GLN A 78 6.06 -0.71 17.09
CA GLN A 78 6.31 -0.56 18.53
C GLN A 78 6.42 -1.92 19.24
N CYS A 79 7.29 -1.97 20.24
CA CYS A 79 7.49 -3.12 21.11
C CYS A 79 7.06 -2.81 22.54
N ALA A 80 6.63 -3.83 23.29
CA ALA A 80 6.27 -3.70 24.71
C ALA A 80 7.42 -3.21 25.61
N CYS A 81 8.68 -3.33 25.15
CA CYS A 81 9.85 -2.81 25.86
C CYS A 81 10.02 -1.28 25.75
N GLY A 82 9.21 -0.61 24.92
CA GLY A 82 9.28 0.84 24.67
C GLY A 82 10.10 1.24 23.46
N TYR A 83 10.72 0.29 22.75
CA TYR A 83 11.31 0.56 21.44
C TYR A 83 10.21 0.89 20.41
N SER A 84 10.47 1.90 19.59
CA SER A 84 9.59 2.26 18.48
C SER A 84 10.37 2.85 17.31
N GLU A 85 9.92 2.55 16.09
CA GLU A 85 10.41 3.15 14.86
C GLU A 85 9.24 3.42 13.89
N THR A 86 9.48 4.24 12.87
CA THR A 86 8.50 4.55 11.84
C THR A 86 8.85 3.89 10.52
N GLU A 87 7.85 3.34 9.86
CA GLU A 87 7.93 2.75 8.53
C GLU A 87 7.07 3.57 7.56
N GLU A 88 7.65 3.98 6.44
CA GLU A 88 6.92 4.67 5.37
C GLU A 88 6.23 3.67 4.44
N THR A 89 4.98 3.96 4.08
CA THR A 89 4.26 3.26 3.01
C THR A 89 4.27 4.16 1.78
N PRO A 90 4.82 3.73 0.62
CA PRO A 90 4.86 4.55 -0.59
C PRO A 90 3.47 5.02 -1.05
N PRO A 91 3.38 6.07 -1.88
CA PRO A 91 2.11 6.57 -2.37
C PRO A 91 1.42 5.51 -3.22
N SER A 92 0.09 5.46 -3.17
CA SER A 92 -0.70 4.47 -3.93
C SER A 92 -0.65 4.71 -5.44
N GLY A 93 -0.21 5.89 -5.87
CA GLY A 93 -0.38 6.38 -7.23
C GLY A 93 -1.83 6.75 -7.55
N HIS A 94 -2.03 7.25 -8.75
CA HIS A 94 -3.36 7.59 -9.27
C HIS A 94 -4.04 6.36 -9.87
N ASP A 95 -5.31 6.17 -9.51
CA ASP A 95 -6.20 5.19 -10.13
C ASP A 95 -7.02 5.89 -11.22
N PHE A 96 -6.38 6.12 -12.37
CA PHE A 96 -7.03 6.78 -13.48
C PHE A 96 -7.97 5.84 -14.23
N GLY A 97 -9.20 6.30 -14.44
CA GLY A 97 -10.21 5.58 -15.20
C GLY A 97 -10.03 5.66 -16.72
N ILE A 98 -11.14 5.52 -17.44
CA ILE A 98 -11.16 5.59 -18.91
C ILE A 98 -10.75 6.99 -19.41
N TRP A 99 -10.11 7.01 -20.57
CA TRP A 99 -9.87 8.25 -21.32
C TRP A 99 -11.17 8.77 -21.91
N LEU A 100 -11.41 10.05 -21.72
CA LEU A 100 -12.54 10.80 -22.23
C LEU A 100 -12.05 11.89 -23.19
N PRO A 101 -12.88 12.37 -24.12
CA PRO A 101 -12.55 13.56 -24.91
C PRO A 101 -12.27 14.75 -23.98
N GLY A 102 -11.16 15.45 -24.20
CA GLY A 102 -10.79 16.69 -23.52
C GLY A 102 -11.04 17.93 -24.39
N GLU A 103 -10.69 19.10 -23.87
CA GLU A 103 -10.71 20.36 -24.62
C GLU A 103 -9.53 20.40 -25.64
N ASP A 104 -9.64 21.25 -26.66
CA ASP A 104 -8.57 21.61 -27.61
C ASP A 104 -7.83 20.44 -28.30
N GLY A 105 -8.51 19.32 -28.54
CA GLY A 105 -7.89 18.18 -29.22
C GLY A 105 -6.96 17.37 -28.32
N ALA A 106 -7.29 17.26 -27.04
CA ALA A 106 -6.71 16.31 -26.11
C ALA A 106 -7.72 15.25 -25.64
N HIS A 107 -7.23 14.22 -24.96
CA HIS A 107 -8.04 13.33 -24.13
C HIS A 107 -7.66 13.49 -22.65
N MET A 108 -8.64 13.31 -21.76
CA MET A 108 -8.48 13.48 -20.32
C MET A 108 -8.95 12.25 -19.55
N ARG A 109 -8.34 11.96 -18.40
CA ARG A 109 -8.83 10.95 -17.46
C ARG A 109 -8.72 11.47 -16.04
N VAL A 110 -9.58 10.98 -15.17
CA VAL A 110 -9.72 11.46 -13.78
C VAL A 110 -9.37 10.34 -12.82
N CYS A 111 -8.59 10.65 -11.79
CA CYS A 111 -8.29 9.73 -10.71
C CYS A 111 -9.57 9.50 -9.88
N SER A 112 -9.93 8.23 -9.64
CA SER A 112 -11.12 7.85 -8.88
C SER A 112 -11.02 8.19 -7.38
N ILE A 113 -9.79 8.40 -6.89
CA ILE A 113 -9.45 8.59 -5.47
C ILE A 113 -9.29 10.07 -5.10
N CYS A 114 -8.52 10.85 -5.88
CA CYS A 114 -8.08 12.20 -5.52
C CYS A 114 -8.51 13.29 -6.52
N ASP A 115 -9.28 12.93 -7.53
CA ASP A 115 -9.86 13.84 -8.53
C ASP A 115 -8.85 14.56 -9.44
N GLU A 116 -7.57 14.20 -9.36
CA GLU A 116 -6.53 14.66 -10.30
C GLU A 116 -6.94 14.33 -11.74
N ILE A 117 -6.64 15.26 -12.64
CA ILE A 117 -6.97 15.15 -14.05
C ILE A 117 -5.67 15.08 -14.85
N GLU A 118 -5.50 13.99 -15.59
CA GLU A 118 -4.43 13.88 -16.56
C GLU A 118 -4.98 14.20 -17.95
N ILE A 119 -4.26 15.05 -18.68
CA ILE A 119 -4.60 15.48 -20.04
C ILE A 119 -3.42 15.12 -20.94
N GLU A 120 -3.72 14.49 -22.07
CA GLU A 120 -2.74 14.16 -23.10
C GLU A 120 -3.30 14.59 -24.46
N GLU A 121 -2.47 15.27 -25.25
CA GLU A 121 -2.84 15.72 -26.59
C GLU A 121 -3.06 14.54 -27.55
N HIS A 122 -3.93 14.70 -28.54
CA HIS A 122 -4.16 13.64 -29.51
C HIS A 122 -2.90 13.34 -30.35
N ALA A 123 -2.43 12.10 -30.26
CA ALA A 123 -1.57 11.52 -31.29
C ALA A 123 -2.45 10.89 -32.39
N PHE A 124 -2.74 11.67 -33.45
CA PHE A 124 -3.52 11.17 -34.59
C PHE A 124 -2.66 10.36 -35.56
N SER A 125 -3.19 9.21 -36.00
CA SER A 125 -2.61 8.40 -37.07
C SER A 125 -3.71 7.97 -38.02
N ASP A 126 -3.48 8.10 -39.34
CA ASP A 126 -4.49 7.86 -40.38
C ASP A 126 -5.82 8.63 -40.17
N GLY A 127 -5.74 9.81 -39.53
CA GLY A 127 -6.90 10.67 -39.24
C GLY A 127 -7.75 10.21 -38.05
N PHE A 128 -7.27 9.27 -37.23
CA PHE A 128 -7.96 8.81 -36.02
C PHE A 128 -7.02 8.82 -34.80
N CYS A 129 -7.57 9.17 -33.64
CA CYS A 129 -6.89 8.96 -32.36
C CYS A 129 -7.07 7.51 -31.91
N GLY A 130 -5.97 6.79 -31.70
CA GLY A 130 -6.00 5.40 -31.24
C GLY A 130 -6.47 5.22 -29.78
N VAL A 131 -6.54 6.30 -29.00
CA VAL A 131 -6.89 6.27 -27.57
C VAL A 131 -8.40 6.45 -27.37
N CYS A 132 -8.98 7.52 -27.92
CA CYS A 132 -10.39 7.86 -27.74
C CYS A 132 -11.26 7.59 -28.99
N GLY A 133 -10.65 7.29 -30.15
CA GLY A 133 -11.36 7.07 -31.41
C GLY A 133 -11.84 8.34 -32.12
N ALA A 134 -11.46 9.53 -31.65
CA ALA A 134 -11.78 10.78 -32.31
C ALA A 134 -11.21 10.83 -33.74
N LYS A 135 -11.98 11.38 -34.67
CA LYS A 135 -11.49 11.71 -36.02
C LYS A 135 -10.78 13.06 -35.97
N GLN A 136 -9.63 13.16 -36.60
CA GLN A 136 -8.96 14.45 -36.81
C GLN A 136 -9.93 15.34 -37.60
N ALA A 137 -10.14 16.57 -37.13
CA ALA A 137 -10.81 17.57 -37.94
C ALA A 137 -10.01 17.71 -39.23
N ALA A 138 -10.68 17.66 -40.39
CA ALA A 138 -10.00 17.87 -41.67
C ALA A 138 -9.23 19.19 -41.62
N ASP A 139 -8.05 19.24 -42.23
CA ASP A 139 -7.20 20.45 -42.31
C ASP A 139 -7.96 21.62 -42.96
N ASP A 140 -8.81 22.31 -42.20
CA ASP A 140 -9.01 23.73 -42.38
C ASP A 140 -7.67 24.40 -42.02
N PRO A 141 -7.15 25.35 -42.83
CA PRO A 141 -5.91 26.03 -42.54
C PRO A 141 -5.93 26.54 -41.11
N GLN A 142 -4.96 26.10 -40.31
CA GLN A 142 -4.70 26.55 -38.95
C GLN A 142 -5.08 28.04 -38.81
N PRO A 143 -6.09 28.41 -38.00
CA PRO A 143 -6.35 29.82 -37.76
C PRO A 143 -5.08 30.45 -37.19
N ASP A 144 -4.81 31.68 -37.63
CA ASP A 144 -3.61 32.46 -37.34
C ASP A 144 -3.26 32.38 -35.83
N PRO A 145 -1.97 32.38 -35.40
CA PRO A 145 -1.58 32.26 -33.98
C PRO A 145 -2.01 33.42 -33.05
N GLY A 146 -3.01 34.21 -33.45
CA GLY A 146 -3.59 35.33 -32.74
C GLY A 146 -5.10 35.28 -32.53
N GLU A 147 -5.81 34.26 -33.01
CA GLU A 147 -7.22 34.03 -32.64
C GLU A 147 -7.28 32.92 -31.59
N GLY A 148 -7.08 33.31 -30.33
CA GLY A 148 -7.51 32.48 -29.21
C GLY A 148 -8.99 32.18 -29.39
N GLY A 149 -9.32 30.90 -29.52
CA GLY A 149 -10.68 30.41 -29.73
C GLY A 149 -11.61 31.09 -28.74
N GLU A 150 -12.43 32.01 -29.24
CA GLU A 150 -13.51 32.59 -28.47
C GLU A 150 -14.38 31.41 -28.03
N SER A 151 -14.51 31.23 -26.72
CA SER A 151 -15.50 30.37 -26.11
C SER A 151 -16.88 30.88 -26.52
N GLY A 152 -17.32 30.50 -27.73
CA GLY A 152 -18.62 30.86 -28.24
C GLY A 152 -19.68 30.39 -27.26
N GLU A 153 -20.61 31.27 -26.91
CA GLU A 153 -21.78 30.93 -26.12
C GLU A 153 -22.54 29.83 -26.87
N HIS A 154 -22.40 28.60 -26.39
CA HIS A 154 -23.10 27.44 -26.93
C HIS A 154 -23.92 26.83 -25.80
N VAL A 155 -25.04 26.21 -26.16
CA VAL A 155 -25.88 25.48 -25.21
C VAL A 155 -25.22 24.15 -24.90
N HIS A 156 -24.90 23.91 -23.63
CA HIS A 156 -24.31 22.64 -23.23
C HIS A 156 -25.27 21.47 -23.46
N THR A 157 -24.94 20.65 -24.44
CA THR A 157 -25.55 19.33 -24.63
C THR A 157 -24.60 18.29 -24.07
N TYR A 158 -24.92 17.77 -22.89
CA TYR A 158 -24.10 16.75 -22.24
C TYR A 158 -24.48 15.34 -22.70
N GLY A 159 -23.48 14.48 -22.83
CA GLY A 159 -23.66 13.05 -23.09
C GLY A 159 -24.15 12.26 -21.87
N GLU A 160 -24.11 10.94 -22.00
CA GLU A 160 -24.46 10.00 -20.93
C GLU A 160 -23.52 10.12 -19.73
N TRP A 161 -24.06 9.84 -18.54
CA TRP A 161 -23.28 9.79 -17.31
C TRP A 161 -22.39 8.55 -17.28
N VAL A 162 -21.12 8.75 -16.94
CA VAL A 162 -20.16 7.69 -16.64
C VAL A 162 -19.89 7.70 -15.14
N THR A 163 -20.10 6.56 -14.48
CA THR A 163 -19.76 6.39 -13.06
C THR A 163 -18.25 6.20 -12.91
N LEU A 164 -17.60 7.13 -12.20
CA LEU A 164 -16.19 6.99 -11.82
C LEU A 164 -16.04 6.10 -10.59
N THR A 165 -16.83 6.40 -9.55
CA THR A 165 -16.78 5.69 -8.28
C THR A 165 -18.22 5.29 -7.91
N PRO A 166 -18.55 4.00 -7.79
CA PRO A 166 -19.88 3.58 -7.37
C PRO A 166 -20.20 4.04 -5.95
N ALA A 167 -21.47 4.33 -5.67
CA ALA A 167 -21.92 4.56 -4.30
C ALA A 167 -21.95 3.25 -3.51
N SER A 168 -21.69 3.32 -2.21
CA SER A 168 -21.86 2.22 -1.26
C SER A 168 -22.82 2.62 -0.13
N CYS A 169 -23.07 1.73 0.84
CA CYS A 169 -24.06 1.97 1.91
C CYS A 169 -23.82 3.27 2.68
N ASN A 170 -22.56 3.64 2.92
CA ASN A 170 -22.19 4.80 3.75
C ASN A 170 -21.25 5.78 3.06
N VAL A 171 -20.97 5.58 1.76
CA VAL A 171 -20.05 6.43 1.00
C VAL A 171 -20.72 6.81 -0.31
N ALA A 172 -20.83 8.11 -0.57
CA ALA A 172 -21.31 8.62 -1.84
C ALA A 172 -20.38 8.19 -2.98
N GLY A 173 -20.97 7.86 -4.12
CA GLY A 173 -20.22 7.66 -5.37
C GLY A 173 -20.04 8.97 -6.13
N ARG A 174 -19.50 8.88 -7.34
CA ARG A 174 -19.29 10.01 -8.24
C ARG A 174 -19.48 9.60 -9.69
N ARG A 175 -20.09 10.49 -10.48
CA ARG A 175 -20.25 10.35 -11.93
C ARG A 175 -19.87 11.64 -12.64
N ILE A 176 -19.48 11.51 -13.90
CA ILE A 176 -19.14 12.62 -14.78
C ILE A 176 -19.82 12.47 -16.14
N ARG A 177 -19.99 13.59 -16.84
CA ARG A 177 -20.41 13.62 -18.25
C ARG A 177 -19.76 14.81 -18.95
N TYR A 178 -19.60 14.71 -20.26
CA TYR A 178 -18.95 15.74 -21.07
C TYR A 178 -19.94 16.40 -22.02
N CYS A 179 -19.69 17.67 -22.34
CA CYS A 179 -20.40 18.34 -23.42
C CYS A 179 -19.70 18.04 -24.76
N SER A 180 -20.44 17.49 -25.73
CA SER A 180 -19.87 17.14 -27.04
C SER A 180 -19.50 18.34 -27.92
N GLY A 181 -19.97 19.55 -27.56
CA GLY A 181 -19.70 20.77 -28.31
C GLY A 181 -18.41 21.48 -27.92
N CYS A 182 -18.02 21.42 -26.65
CA CYS A 182 -16.89 22.19 -26.13
C CYS A 182 -15.92 21.39 -25.26
N GLY A 183 -16.24 20.15 -24.87
CA GLY A 183 -15.39 19.35 -23.98
C GLY A 183 -15.59 19.62 -22.48
N THR A 184 -16.36 20.65 -22.09
CA THR A 184 -16.57 20.96 -20.66
C THR A 184 -17.07 19.74 -19.87
N LEU A 185 -16.33 19.41 -18.82
CA LEU A 185 -16.62 18.32 -17.89
C LEU A 185 -17.60 18.78 -16.80
N GLN A 186 -18.65 17.98 -16.56
CA GLN A 186 -19.52 18.13 -15.40
C GLN A 186 -19.35 16.92 -14.47
N SER A 187 -19.19 17.18 -13.17
CA SER A 187 -19.14 16.15 -12.13
C SER A 187 -20.30 16.27 -11.15
N GLU A 188 -20.73 15.13 -10.61
CA GLU A 188 -21.81 15.05 -9.62
C GLU A 188 -21.59 13.88 -8.64
N SER A 189 -21.95 14.07 -7.37
CA SER A 189 -22.00 13.00 -6.37
C SER A 189 -23.21 12.09 -6.55
N ILE A 190 -23.01 10.77 -6.45
CA ILE A 190 -24.09 9.79 -6.36
C ILE A 190 -24.37 9.56 -4.86
N PRO A 191 -25.59 9.77 -4.35
CA PRO A 191 -25.89 9.54 -2.94
C PRO A 191 -25.54 8.12 -2.48
N ALA A 192 -25.15 7.99 -1.20
CA ALA A 192 -24.94 6.68 -0.57
C ALA A 192 -26.23 5.84 -0.60
N LEU A 193 -26.09 4.51 -0.62
CA LEU A 193 -27.21 3.59 -0.88
C LEU A 193 -28.21 3.47 0.28
N THR A 194 -27.84 3.95 1.48
CA THR A 194 -28.59 3.88 2.76
C THR A 194 -28.92 2.48 3.27
#